data_AF-A0A946CCX2-F1
#
_entry.id   AF-A0A946CCX2-F1
#
_cell.length_a   1.000
_cell.length_b   1.000
_cell.length_c   1.000
_cell.angle_alpha   90.00
_cell.angle_beta   90.00
_cell.angle_gamma   90.00
#
_symmetry.space_group_name_H-M   'P 1'
#
loop_
_entity.id
_entity.type
_entity.pdbx_description
1 polymer ?
#
loop_
_entity_poly.entity_id
_entity_poly.type
_entity_poly.pdbx_seq_one_letter_code
_entity_poly.pdbx_strand_id
1 'polypeptide(L)'
;MSPLDHLNLRIETHLAAIYGKGDHSALVWRLIDAMRLHEHFFEPVPFANHWSEKDVALITYGDSLIPREGTPLKELASFVRERLGDSVSIVHILPYFPWTSDDGFAVANYDQVNSDLGDWSDLENLSQDYRIMSDLVVNHCSTSHEWFQQFEKDEEPGCRFFVKAS
;
A
#
# COMPACT_ATOMS: atom_id res chain seq x y z
N MET A 1 -27.59 -1.49 15.50
CA MET A 1 -26.47 -2.25 14.90
C MET A 1 -25.27 -1.31 14.97
N SER A 2 -24.15 -1.75 15.53
CA SER A 2 -22.95 -0.90 15.68
C SER A 2 -22.29 -0.64 14.30
N PRO A 3 -21.43 0.38 14.16
CA PRO A 3 -20.67 0.58 12.92
C PRO A 3 -19.87 -0.66 12.50
N LEU A 4 -19.31 -1.39 13.47
CA LEU A 4 -18.60 -2.64 13.23
C LEU A 4 -19.53 -3.75 12.74
N ASP A 5 -20.74 -3.87 13.30
CA ASP A 5 -21.74 -4.84 12.81
C ASP A 5 -22.15 -4.53 11.36
N HIS A 6 -22.31 -3.25 11.02
CA HIS A 6 -22.58 -2.83 9.65
C HIS A 6 -21.42 -3.16 8.70
N LEU A 7 -20.18 -2.97 9.14
CA LEU A 7 -18.99 -3.34 8.37
C LEU A 7 -18.92 -4.86 8.17
N ASN A 8 -19.16 -5.66 9.22
CA ASN A 8 -19.19 -7.12 9.14
C ASN A 8 -20.20 -7.60 8.10
N LEU A 9 -21.43 -7.08 8.14
CA LEU A 9 -22.47 -7.44 7.17
C LEU A 9 -22.08 -7.06 5.74
N ARG A 10 -21.42 -5.91 5.54
CA ARG A 10 -20.92 -5.48 4.23
C ARG A 10 -19.82 -6.40 3.73
N ILE A 11 -18.84 -6.75 4.57
CA ILE A 11 -17.76 -7.67 4.22
C ILE A 11 -18.35 -9.04 3.84
N GLU A 12 -19.25 -9.58 4.66
CA GLU A 12 -19.91 -10.86 4.38
C GLU A 12 -20.65 -10.85 3.04
N THR A 13 -21.37 -9.75 2.75
CA THR A 13 -22.07 -9.57 1.46
C THR A 13 -21.09 -9.58 0.28
N HIS A 14 -19.94 -8.90 0.40
CA HIS A 14 -18.91 -8.89 -0.65
C HIS A 14 -18.25 -10.26 -0.82
N LEU A 15 -17.91 -10.93 0.28
CA LEU A 15 -17.34 -12.28 0.24
C LEU A 15 -18.30 -13.28 -0.41
N ALA A 16 -19.60 -13.20 -0.11
CA ALA A 16 -20.61 -14.03 -0.75
C ALA A 16 -20.73 -13.77 -2.27
N ALA A 17 -20.51 -12.53 -2.71
CA ALA A 17 -20.51 -12.19 -4.13
C ALA A 17 -19.25 -12.69 -4.86
N ILE A 18 -18.08 -12.63 -4.20
CA ILE A 18 -16.79 -13.00 -4.79
C ILE A 18 -16.56 -14.52 -4.75
N TYR A 19 -16.81 -15.15 -3.60
CA TYR A 19 -16.51 -16.56 -3.34
C TYR A 19 -17.75 -17.48 -3.36
N GLY A 20 -18.93 -16.91 -3.64
CA GLY A 20 -20.20 -17.64 -3.65
C GLY A 20 -20.86 -17.74 -2.27
N LYS A 21 -22.08 -18.27 -2.24
CA LYS A 21 -22.85 -18.43 -0.98
C LYS A 21 -22.19 -19.47 -0.08
N GLY A 22 -22.02 -19.16 1.20
CA GLY A 22 -21.42 -20.05 2.19
C GLY A 22 -21.18 -19.34 3.53
N ASP A 23 -20.63 -20.06 4.50
CA ASP A 23 -20.15 -19.46 5.75
C ASP A 23 -18.76 -18.85 5.54
N HIS A 24 -18.71 -17.51 5.59
CA HIS A 24 -17.49 -16.72 5.44
C HIS A 24 -17.01 -16.10 6.76
N SER A 25 -17.58 -16.50 7.90
CA SER A 25 -17.36 -15.84 9.19
C SER A 25 -15.88 -15.79 9.59
N ALA A 26 -15.12 -16.85 9.29
CA ALA A 26 -13.68 -16.89 9.55
C ALA A 26 -12.89 -15.87 8.70
N LEU A 27 -13.28 -15.65 7.44
CA LEU A 27 -12.65 -14.64 6.58
C LEU A 27 -13.03 -13.22 7.00
N VAL A 28 -14.29 -12.99 7.38
CA VAL A 28 -14.72 -11.71 7.95
C VAL A 28 -13.87 -11.37 9.17
N TRP A 29 -13.70 -12.31 10.10
CA TRP A 29 -12.88 -12.10 11.29
C TRP A 29 -11.42 -11.77 10.94
N ARG A 30 -10.81 -12.53 10.02
CA ARG A 30 -9.43 -12.27 9.58
C ARG A 30 -9.25 -10.90 8.92
N LEU A 31 -10.25 -10.44 8.15
CA LEU A 31 -10.20 -9.12 7.52
C LEU A 31 -10.31 -7.99 8.55
N ILE A 32 -11.23 -8.11 9.52
CA ILE A 32 -11.34 -7.16 10.63
C ILE A 32 -10.05 -7.11 11.46
N ASP A 33 -9.46 -8.29 11.71
CA ASP A 33 -8.18 -8.41 12.41
C ASP A 33 -7.03 -7.75 11.66
N ALA A 34 -6.92 -8.00 10.35
CA ALA A 34 -5.92 -7.36 9.51
C ALA A 34 -6.08 -5.83 9.45
N MET A 35 -7.32 -5.33 9.48
CA MET A 35 -7.61 -3.89 9.56
C MET A 35 -7.41 -3.32 10.98
N ARG A 36 -7.18 -4.17 11.99
CA ARG A 36 -6.98 -3.80 13.40
C ARG A 36 -8.16 -3.04 14.02
N LEU A 37 -9.39 -3.35 13.58
CA LEU A 37 -10.60 -2.63 13.99
C LEU A 37 -11.29 -3.20 15.25
N HIS A 38 -10.52 -3.77 16.18
CA HIS A 38 -11.07 -4.43 17.39
C HIS A 38 -11.47 -3.45 18.49
N GLU A 39 -10.70 -2.38 18.67
CA GLU A 39 -10.84 -1.46 19.82
C GLU A 39 -11.23 -0.04 19.40
N HIS A 40 -10.68 0.43 18.29
CA HIS A 40 -10.85 1.81 17.83
C HIS A 40 -11.30 1.81 16.37
N PHE A 41 -12.60 2.01 16.17
CA PHE A 41 -13.18 2.21 14.85
C PHE A 41 -14.11 3.42 14.90
N PHE A 42 -14.10 4.20 13.83
CA PHE A 42 -15.00 5.32 13.64
C PHE A 42 -15.87 5.05 12.42
N GLU A 43 -17.12 5.48 12.50
CA GLU A 43 -17.99 5.46 11.34
C GLU A 43 -17.53 6.56 10.37
N PRO A 44 -17.16 6.23 9.12
CA PRO A 44 -16.79 7.24 8.15
C PRO A 44 -18.01 8.11 7.82
N VAL A 45 -17.81 9.43 7.74
CA VAL A 45 -18.87 10.36 7.34
C VAL A 45 -19.22 10.10 5.86
N PRO A 46 -20.47 9.70 5.54
CA PRO A 46 -20.86 9.43 4.17
C PRO A 46 -20.71 10.68 3.30
N PHE A 47 -20.34 10.48 2.03
CA PHE A 47 -20.20 11.54 1.02
C PHE A 47 -19.20 12.66 1.40
N ALA A 48 -18.27 12.39 2.30
CA ALA A 48 -17.17 13.31 2.59
C ALA A 48 -16.22 13.37 1.39
N ASN A 49 -16.02 14.56 0.83
CA ASN A 49 -14.91 14.78 -0.10
C ASN A 49 -13.65 15.02 0.74
N HIS A 50 -12.68 14.12 0.61
CA HIS A 50 -11.40 14.26 1.27
C HIS A 50 -10.48 15.26 0.58
N TRP A 51 -10.85 15.70 -0.63
CA TRP A 51 -10.05 16.57 -1.47
C TRP A 51 -10.74 17.92 -1.72
N SER A 52 -9.93 18.92 -2.04
CA SER A 52 -10.37 20.27 -2.42
C SER A 52 -9.52 20.82 -3.56
N GLU A 53 -9.92 21.96 -4.12
CA GLU A 53 -9.16 22.71 -5.12
C GLU A 53 -7.79 23.22 -4.62
N LYS A 54 -7.54 23.13 -3.30
CA LYS A 54 -6.26 23.47 -2.67
C LYS A 54 -5.26 22.33 -2.69
N ASP A 55 -5.69 21.13 -3.06
CA ASP A 55 -4.82 19.96 -3.05
C ASP A 55 -4.01 19.90 -4.34
N VAL A 56 -2.70 20.06 -4.19
CA VAL A 56 -1.72 19.88 -5.27
C VAL A 56 -0.88 18.64 -4.95
N ALA A 57 -0.77 17.73 -5.92
CA ALA A 57 0.00 16.50 -5.80
C ALA A 57 1.27 16.56 -6.67
N LEU A 58 2.40 16.23 -6.08
CA LEU A 58 3.64 15.90 -6.78
C LEU A 58 3.70 14.39 -6.98
N ILE A 59 3.89 13.93 -8.23
CA ILE A 59 4.15 12.52 -8.55
C ILE A 59 5.61 12.42 -8.96
N THR A 60 6.37 11.53 -8.32
CA THR A 60 7.81 11.42 -8.52
C THR A 60 8.32 10.00 -8.21
N TYR A 61 9.40 9.58 -8.86
CA TYR A 61 10.17 8.43 -8.37
C TYR A 61 11.00 8.83 -7.15
N GLY A 62 11.22 7.89 -6.22
CA GLY A 62 11.99 8.11 -5.00
C GLY A 62 13.46 8.47 -5.24
N ASP A 63 13.99 8.13 -6.42
CA ASP A 63 15.36 8.38 -6.88
C ASP A 63 15.47 9.44 -7.98
N SER A 64 14.40 10.21 -8.23
CA SER A 64 14.44 11.34 -9.18
C SER A 64 15.50 12.39 -8.78
N LEU A 65 15.85 12.43 -7.49
CA LEU A 65 16.92 13.24 -6.93
C LEU A 65 17.94 12.32 -6.25
N ILE A 66 19.16 12.32 -6.77
CA ILE A 66 20.24 11.46 -6.29
C ILE A 66 21.20 12.31 -5.44
N PRO A 67 21.28 12.07 -4.13
CA PRO A 67 22.20 12.81 -3.27
C PRO A 67 23.65 12.39 -3.48
N ARG A 68 24.58 13.24 -3.03
CA ARG A 68 26.00 12.86 -2.89
C ARG A 68 26.25 12.00 -1.66
N GLU A 69 25.49 12.23 -0.59
CA GLU A 69 25.55 11.51 0.69
C GLU A 69 24.12 11.34 1.24
N GLY A 70 23.83 10.19 1.84
CA GLY A 70 22.50 9.88 2.37
C GLY A 70 21.63 9.07 1.41
N THR A 71 20.33 9.01 1.68
CA THR A 71 19.36 8.20 0.94
C THR A 71 18.55 9.08 -0.03
N PRO A 72 18.15 8.57 -1.21
CA PRO A 72 17.30 9.31 -2.14
C PRO A 72 16.02 9.87 -1.53
N LEU A 73 15.35 9.13 -0.63
CA LEU A 73 14.15 9.63 0.05
C LEU A 73 14.43 10.83 0.97
N LYS A 74 15.60 10.90 1.61
CA LYS A 74 16.01 12.09 2.39
C LYS A 74 16.23 13.30 1.49
N GLU A 75 16.88 13.11 0.35
CA GLU A 75 17.11 14.19 -0.62
C GLU A 75 15.79 14.71 -1.17
N LEU A 76 14.88 13.80 -1.54
CA LEU A 76 13.53 14.15 -1.96
C LEU A 76 12.80 14.95 -0.89
N ALA A 77 12.86 14.52 0.38
CA ALA A 77 12.21 15.22 1.47
C ALA A 77 12.77 16.64 1.67
N SER A 78 14.09 16.80 1.64
CA SER A 78 14.73 18.12 1.71
C SER A 78 14.33 19.01 0.53
N PHE A 79 14.34 18.48 -0.69
CA PHE A 79 13.94 19.22 -1.88
C PHE A 79 12.49 19.71 -1.80
N VAL A 80 11.56 18.82 -1.45
CA VAL A 80 10.14 19.18 -1.38
C VAL A 80 9.93 20.27 -0.32
N ARG A 81 10.54 20.14 0.86
CA ARG A 81 10.45 21.15 1.94
C ARG A 81 11.04 22.50 1.54
N GLU A 82 12.27 22.49 1.05
CA GLU A 82 13.05 23.71 0.84
C GLU A 82 12.69 24.43 -0.47
N ARG A 83 12.23 23.69 -1.49
CA ARG A 83 12.02 24.23 -2.83
C ARG A 83 10.56 24.36 -3.21
N LEU A 84 9.70 23.47 -2.72
CA LEU A 84 8.26 23.50 -3.03
C LEU A 84 7.43 24.04 -1.87
N GLY A 85 7.80 23.71 -0.62
CA GLY A 85 7.12 24.15 0.59
C GLY A 85 5.61 23.85 0.51
N ASP A 86 4.79 24.86 0.78
CA ASP A 86 3.31 24.76 0.79
C ASP A 86 2.68 24.71 -0.61
N SER A 87 3.49 24.74 -1.68
CA SER A 87 2.97 24.65 -3.07
C SER A 87 2.45 23.26 -3.41
N VAL A 88 2.83 22.24 -2.63
CA VAL A 88 2.36 20.86 -2.75
C VAL A 88 1.81 20.40 -1.41
N SER A 89 0.79 19.55 -1.47
CA SER A 89 0.09 19.03 -0.28
C SER A 89 0.16 17.50 -0.18
N ILE A 90 0.48 16.85 -1.30
CA ILE A 90 0.57 15.40 -1.45
C ILE A 90 1.86 15.09 -2.21
N VAL A 91 2.61 14.12 -1.72
CA VAL A 91 3.73 13.52 -2.46
C VAL A 91 3.37 12.06 -2.75
N HIS A 92 3.11 11.77 -4.01
CA HIS A 92 2.98 10.41 -4.53
C HIS A 92 4.35 9.92 -4.97
N ILE A 93 4.90 9.00 -4.18
CA ILE A 93 6.17 8.36 -4.47
C ILE A 93 5.84 7.06 -5.22
N LEU A 94 6.24 7.02 -6.50
CA LEU A 94 6.13 5.84 -7.34
C LEU A 94 6.89 4.66 -6.73
N PRO A 95 6.53 3.40 -7.07
CA PRO A 95 6.70 2.26 -6.18
C PRO A 95 8.07 2.19 -5.53
N TYR A 96 8.07 2.29 -4.19
CA TYR A 96 9.28 2.34 -3.37
C TYR A 96 9.55 1.01 -2.64
N PHE A 97 8.74 -0.02 -2.87
CA PHE A 97 9.01 -1.37 -2.40
C PHE A 97 10.15 -2.00 -3.20
N PRO A 98 10.91 -2.97 -2.66
CA PRO A 98 11.84 -3.76 -3.45
C PRO A 98 11.16 -4.37 -4.66
N TRP A 99 11.82 -4.33 -5.81
CA TRP A 99 11.26 -4.77 -7.09
C TRP A 99 12.34 -5.39 -7.98
N THR A 100 11.95 -6.09 -9.05
CA THR A 100 12.89 -6.75 -9.97
C THR A 100 12.82 -6.28 -11.43
N SER A 101 11.66 -5.80 -11.87
CA SER A 101 11.44 -5.24 -13.20
C SER A 101 10.25 -4.25 -13.20
N ASP A 102 9.89 -3.75 -14.38
CA ASP A 102 8.72 -2.87 -14.61
C ASP A 102 8.76 -1.58 -13.78
N ASP A 103 9.93 -0.95 -13.69
CA ASP A 103 10.15 0.36 -13.03
C ASP A 103 9.47 0.50 -11.67
N GLY A 104 9.53 -0.55 -10.84
CA GLY A 104 8.94 -0.57 -9.50
C GLY A 104 7.70 -1.45 -9.34
N PHE A 105 7.02 -1.81 -10.43
CA PHE A 105 5.72 -2.47 -10.36
C PHE A 105 5.79 -4.00 -10.23
N ALA A 106 6.93 -4.63 -10.53
CA ALA A 106 7.17 -6.04 -10.17
C ALA A 106 7.68 -6.14 -8.72
N VAL A 107 6.78 -5.96 -7.75
CA VAL A 107 7.12 -5.90 -6.31
C VAL A 107 7.58 -7.26 -5.77
N ALA A 108 8.71 -7.28 -5.08
CA ALA A 108 9.34 -8.46 -4.50
C ALA A 108 9.08 -8.60 -3.00
N ASN A 109 8.81 -7.52 -2.27
CA ASN A 109 8.48 -7.54 -0.86
C ASN A 109 7.67 -6.29 -0.47
N TYR A 110 6.46 -6.46 0.05
CA TYR A 110 5.57 -5.36 0.46
C TYR A 110 5.82 -4.84 1.89
N ASP A 111 6.63 -5.54 2.70
CA ASP A 111 6.83 -5.22 4.13
C ASP A 111 7.99 -4.27 4.39
N GLN A 112 8.77 -3.93 3.35
CA GLN A 112 9.96 -3.09 3.48
C GLN A 112 10.04 -2.05 2.36
N VAL A 113 10.64 -0.90 2.65
CA VAL A 113 11.08 0.05 1.63
C VAL A 113 12.34 -0.50 0.95
N ASN A 114 12.52 -0.19 -0.34
CA ASN A 114 13.73 -0.53 -1.07
C ASN A 114 14.93 0.19 -0.44
N SER A 115 15.93 -0.59 0.01
CA SER A 115 17.11 -0.08 0.70
C SER A 115 17.95 0.88 -0.14
N ASP A 116 17.85 0.79 -1.47
CA ASP A 116 18.52 1.73 -2.38
C ASP A 116 17.89 3.13 -2.33
N LEU A 117 16.63 3.22 -1.91
CA LEU A 117 15.90 4.48 -1.75
C LEU A 117 15.95 5.02 -0.31
N GLY A 118 15.93 4.13 0.69
CA GLY A 118 15.89 4.49 2.11
C GLY A 118 15.16 3.43 2.95
N ASP A 119 14.49 3.88 4.01
CA ASP A 119 13.70 3.02 4.90
C ASP A 119 12.34 3.66 5.28
N TRP A 120 11.56 2.96 6.12
CA TRP A 120 10.27 3.46 6.61
C TRP A 120 10.41 4.78 7.37
N SER A 121 11.51 5.01 8.08
CA SER A 121 11.73 6.24 8.86
C SER A 121 11.86 7.47 7.95
N ASP A 122 12.39 7.29 6.73
CA ASP A 122 12.46 8.36 5.73
C ASP A 122 11.06 8.78 5.25
N LEU A 123 10.18 7.80 5.01
CA LEU A 123 8.79 8.06 4.63
C LEU A 123 7.97 8.66 5.80
N GLU A 124 8.14 8.14 7.01
CA GLU A 124 7.51 8.67 8.23
C GLU A 124 7.96 10.11 8.51
N ASN A 125 9.22 10.43 8.21
CA ASN A 125 9.72 11.78 8.33
C ASN A 125 9.02 12.72 7.33
N LEU A 126 8.91 12.31 6.06
CA LEU A 126 8.22 13.12 5.05
C LEU A 126 6.72 13.28 5.35
N SER A 127 6.09 12.25 5.94
CA SER A 127 4.67 12.28 6.28
C SER A 127 4.31 13.26 7.40
N GLN A 128 5.30 13.81 8.13
CA GLN A 128 5.06 14.84 9.13
C GLN A 128 4.60 16.16 8.50
N ASP A 129 5.01 16.43 7.26
CA ASP A 129 4.76 17.70 6.58
C ASP A 129 3.77 17.56 5.41
N TYR A 130 3.72 16.37 4.77
CA TYR A 130 2.93 16.13 3.56
C TYR A 130 2.09 14.86 3.66
N ARG A 131 0.95 14.82 2.94
CA ARG A 131 0.24 13.55 2.73
C ARG A 131 1.05 12.66 1.79
N ILE A 132 1.29 11.42 2.18
CA ILE A 132 1.99 10.45 1.34
C ILE A 132 0.97 9.63 0.56
N MET A 133 1.22 9.48 -0.73
CA MET A 133 0.49 8.57 -1.60
C MET A 133 1.45 7.51 -2.12
N SER A 134 0.96 6.27 -2.18
CA SER A 134 1.75 5.08 -2.52
C SER A 134 0.97 4.21 -3.50
N ASP A 135 1.70 3.54 -4.37
CA ASP A 135 1.16 2.50 -5.24
C ASP A 135 0.95 1.20 -4.47
N LEU A 136 -0.24 0.61 -4.65
CA LEU A 136 -0.56 -0.71 -4.11
C LEU A 136 -0.78 -1.70 -5.26
N VAL A 137 0.27 -2.44 -5.62
CA VAL A 137 0.23 -3.43 -6.70
C VAL A 137 -0.39 -4.74 -6.17
N VAL A 138 -1.70 -4.89 -6.27
CA VAL A 138 -2.40 -6.09 -5.75
C VAL A 138 -2.60 -7.21 -6.80
N ASN A 139 -2.46 -6.88 -8.09
CA ASN A 139 -2.84 -7.80 -9.17
C ASN A 139 -1.77 -8.86 -9.46
N HIS A 140 -0.50 -8.52 -9.25
CA HIS A 140 0.65 -9.37 -9.56
C HIS A 140 1.82 -9.01 -8.65
N CYS A 141 2.84 -9.85 -8.60
CA CYS A 141 4.10 -9.56 -7.92
C CYS A 141 5.28 -10.16 -8.70
N SER A 142 6.50 -9.81 -8.29
CA SER A 142 7.74 -10.33 -8.86
C SER A 142 7.81 -11.85 -8.78
N THR A 143 8.44 -12.49 -9.77
CA THR A 143 8.81 -13.91 -9.69
C THR A 143 9.81 -14.20 -8.56
N SER A 144 10.51 -13.19 -8.06
CA SER A 144 11.37 -13.31 -6.87
C SER A 144 10.60 -13.26 -5.55
N HIS A 145 9.30 -12.90 -5.56
CA HIS A 145 8.49 -12.80 -4.36
C HIS A 145 8.31 -14.18 -3.71
N GLU A 146 8.26 -14.25 -2.38
CA GLU A 146 8.14 -15.51 -1.64
C GLU A 146 6.95 -16.35 -2.09
N TRP A 147 5.77 -15.74 -2.23
CA TRP A 147 4.57 -16.40 -2.76
C TRP A 147 4.78 -17.05 -4.13
N PHE A 148 5.55 -16.45 -5.03
CA PHE A 148 5.82 -17.05 -6.35
C PHE A 148 6.76 -18.25 -6.23
N GLN A 149 7.78 -18.15 -5.36
CA GLN A 149 8.68 -19.28 -5.08
C GLN A 149 7.94 -20.45 -4.43
N GLN A 150 7.00 -20.17 -3.51
CA GLN A 150 6.11 -21.16 -2.90
C GLN A 150 5.22 -21.81 -3.97
N PHE A 151 4.72 -21.02 -4.93
CA PHE A 151 3.97 -21.54 -6.07
C PHE A 151 4.77 -22.51 -6.94
N GLU A 152 6.02 -22.19 -7.26
CA GLU A 152 6.89 -23.10 -8.03
C GLU A 152 7.19 -24.41 -7.31
N LYS A 153 7.19 -24.39 -5.97
CA LYS A 153 7.48 -25.55 -5.11
C LYS A 153 6.26 -26.33 -4.64
N ASP A 154 5.05 -25.88 -5.00
CA ASP A 154 3.78 -26.42 -4.48
C ASP A 154 3.68 -26.32 -2.94
N GLU A 155 4.17 -25.23 -2.37
CA GLU A 155 4.19 -24.96 -0.93
C GLU A 155 3.07 -23.97 -0.52
N GLU A 156 2.39 -24.24 0.59
CA GLU A 156 1.38 -23.33 1.16
C GLU A 156 2.05 -22.13 1.87
N PRO A 157 1.44 -20.93 1.85
CA PRO A 157 0.16 -20.63 1.21
C PRO A 157 0.26 -20.31 -0.30
N GLY A 158 1.45 -20.05 -0.84
CA GLY A 158 1.64 -19.49 -2.17
C GLY A 158 1.23 -20.40 -3.34
N CYS A 159 1.17 -21.72 -3.15
CA CYS A 159 0.76 -22.69 -4.19
C CYS A 159 -0.62 -22.42 -4.81
N ARG A 160 -1.48 -21.64 -4.14
CA ARG A 160 -2.81 -21.28 -4.64
C ARG A 160 -2.97 -19.81 -5.02
N PHE A 161 -1.90 -19.02 -4.98
CA PHE A 161 -1.99 -17.57 -5.20
C PHE A 161 -1.85 -17.17 -6.68
N PHE A 162 -1.43 -18.10 -7.55
CA PHE A 162 -1.22 -17.83 -8.97
C PHE A 162 -2.05 -18.76 -9.85
N VAL A 163 -2.38 -18.25 -11.04
CA VAL A 163 -3.07 -19.01 -12.09
C VAL A 163 -2.06 -19.38 -13.17
N LYS A 164 -1.97 -20.67 -13.47
CA LYS A 164 -1.20 -21.18 -14.62
C LYS A 164 -2.10 -21.23 -15.85
N ALA A 165 -1.72 -20.53 -16.91
CA ALA A 165 -2.38 -20.69 -18.21
C ALA A 165 -2.09 -22.09 -18.77
N SER A 166 -3.13 -22.76 -19.27
CA SER A 166 -3.07 -24.08 -19.92
C SER A 166 -2.95 -23.99 -21.43
#